data_AF-A0A6C0EWS1-F1
#
_entry.id   AF-A0A6C0EWS1-F1
#
_cell.length_a   1.000
_cell.length_b   1.000
_cell.length_c   1.000
_cell.angle_alpha   90.00
_cell.angle_beta   90.00
_cell.angle_gamma   90.00
#
_symmetry.space_group_name_H-M   'P 1'
#
loop_
_entity.id
_entity.type
_entity.pdbx_description
1 polymer ?
#
loop_
_entity_poly.entity_id
_entity_poly.type
_entity_poly.pdbx_seq_one_letter_code
_entity_poly.pdbx_strand_id
1 'polypeptide(L)'
;MSIESLFAAAIIAAESIDVEVPATPRVEAEEESSKFPQTAEEVAAIDMSFLGDDWAADMLRDAMNAVVLAQQDPEISAQEIDVWSYLSTYEPPAGQGFMFSRGDIVVESVQRNMLVGHSGSSMAVTMRQLQLLAKIGFPQYCDGYRI
;
A
#
# COMPACT_ATOMS: atom_id res chain seq x y z
N MET A 1 -13.83 -48.94 -40.06
CA MET A 1 -13.94 -49.04 -38.60
C MET A 1 -13.22 -47.84 -38.01
N SER A 2 -13.89 -47.12 -37.10
CA SER A 2 -13.58 -45.75 -36.62
C SER A 2 -12.49 -45.71 -35.53
N ILE A 3 -11.91 -44.52 -35.31
CA ILE A 3 -10.70 -44.17 -34.53
C ILE A 3 -10.91 -44.06 -33.01
N GLU A 4 -12.08 -44.45 -32.45
CA GLU A 4 -12.42 -44.13 -31.05
C GLU A 4 -12.46 -45.30 -30.06
N SER A 5 -11.92 -46.49 -30.36
CA SER A 5 -12.10 -47.65 -29.45
C SER A 5 -10.81 -48.43 -29.17
N LEU A 6 -9.84 -47.80 -28.51
CA LEU A 6 -8.76 -48.52 -27.81
C LEU A 6 -8.22 -47.70 -26.61
N PHE A 7 -9.12 -47.13 -25.82
CA PHE A 7 -8.84 -47.03 -24.39
C PHE A 7 -8.78 -48.45 -23.83
N ALA A 8 -7.64 -48.88 -23.28
CA ALA A 8 -7.53 -49.57 -21.99
C ALA A 8 -6.24 -50.39 -21.87
N ALA A 9 -5.58 -50.19 -20.71
CA ALA A 9 -4.78 -51.17 -19.99
C ALA A 9 -3.35 -51.49 -20.47
N ALA A 10 -2.36 -50.85 -19.82
CA ALA A 10 -1.12 -51.43 -19.28
C ALA A 10 -0.06 -50.30 -19.22
N ILE A 11 0.07 -49.51 -18.15
CA ILE A 11 0.82 -49.81 -16.92
C ILE A 11 1.88 -50.93 -17.12
N ILE A 12 3.11 -50.59 -16.69
CA ILE A 12 4.32 -51.41 -16.49
C ILE A 12 5.37 -51.28 -17.61
N ALA A 13 6.29 -50.33 -17.46
CA ALA A 13 7.71 -50.64 -17.27
C ALA A 13 8.46 -49.35 -16.87
N ALA A 14 8.98 -49.36 -15.65
CA ALA A 14 9.77 -48.29 -15.08
C ALA A 14 11.20 -48.36 -15.61
N GLU A 15 11.77 -47.21 -16.00
CA GLU A 15 13.20 -46.98 -15.94
C GLU A 15 13.42 -45.63 -15.26
N SER A 16 13.91 -45.70 -14.03
CA SER A 16 14.32 -44.56 -13.21
C SER A 16 15.60 -43.97 -13.80
N ILE A 17 15.49 -42.82 -14.47
CA ILE A 17 16.63 -41.96 -14.77
C ILE A 17 16.77 -41.02 -13.58
N ASP A 18 17.77 -41.25 -12.74
CA ASP A 18 18.23 -40.29 -11.74
C ASP A 18 18.85 -39.09 -12.48
N VAL A 19 18.00 -38.12 -12.83
CA VAL A 19 18.45 -36.78 -13.16
C VAL A 19 18.54 -36.03 -11.84
N GLU A 20 19.75 -35.88 -11.31
CA GLU A 20 20.03 -34.85 -10.31
C GLU A 20 19.73 -33.49 -10.96
N VAL A 21 18.51 -32.99 -10.76
CA VAL A 21 18.15 -31.62 -11.08
C VAL A 21 18.90 -30.78 -10.05
N PRO A 22 19.92 -29.98 -10.44
CA PRO A 22 20.53 -29.06 -9.50
C PRO A 22 19.42 -28.16 -8.97
N ALA A 23 19.29 -28.10 -7.65
CA ALA A 23 18.34 -27.22 -7.01
C ALA A 23 18.52 -25.83 -7.59
N THR A 24 17.49 -25.35 -8.30
CA THR A 24 17.41 -23.95 -8.72
C THR A 24 17.72 -23.13 -7.50
N PRO A 25 18.71 -22.21 -7.53
CA PRO A 25 18.95 -21.35 -6.39
C PRO A 25 17.61 -20.67 -6.09
N ARG A 26 17.08 -20.98 -4.90
CA ARG A 26 15.95 -20.27 -4.33
C ARG A 26 16.43 -18.84 -4.29
N VAL A 27 15.93 -18.03 -5.22
CA VAL A 27 16.04 -16.58 -5.09
C VAL A 27 15.33 -16.32 -3.78
N GLU A 28 16.12 -16.14 -2.72
CA GLU A 28 15.65 -15.54 -1.49
C GLU A 28 15.02 -14.24 -1.98
N ALA A 29 13.69 -14.15 -1.86
CA ALA A 29 13.02 -12.88 -2.02
C ALA A 29 13.68 -11.99 -0.98
N GLU A 30 14.59 -11.13 -1.42
CA GLU A 30 15.02 -10.00 -0.62
C GLU A 30 13.71 -9.38 -0.12
N GLU A 31 13.54 -9.34 1.20
CA GLU A 31 12.43 -8.62 1.80
C GLU A 31 12.57 -7.17 1.33
N GLU A 32 11.91 -6.85 0.22
CA GLU A 32 11.67 -5.47 -0.19
C GLU A 32 10.91 -4.87 0.98
N SER A 33 11.65 -4.22 1.86
CA SER A 33 11.13 -3.36 2.91
C SER A 33 9.98 -2.57 2.30
N SER A 34 8.78 -2.75 2.86
CA SER A 34 7.57 -2.08 2.40
C SER A 34 7.88 -0.62 2.11
N LYS A 35 7.52 -0.15 0.91
CA LYS A 35 7.74 1.23 0.43
C LYS A 35 7.16 2.30 1.39
N PHE A 36 6.24 1.89 2.27
CA PHE A 36 5.51 2.74 3.19
C PHE A 36 5.51 2.15 4.61
N PRO A 37 5.35 2.99 5.65
CA PRO A 37 5.25 2.52 7.01
C PRO A 37 3.96 1.68 7.20
N GLN A 38 4.12 0.56 7.91
CA GLN A 38 3.08 -0.42 8.22
C GLN A 38 2.66 -0.37 9.70
N THR A 39 3.45 0.30 10.54
CA THR A 39 3.22 0.41 11.99
C THR A 39 3.36 1.85 12.48
N ALA A 40 2.76 2.15 13.64
CA ALA A 40 2.88 3.47 14.26
C ALA A 40 4.33 3.74 14.70
N GLU A 41 5.08 2.71 15.09
CA GLU A 41 6.49 2.79 15.44
C GLU A 41 7.35 3.20 14.24
N GLU A 42 7.09 2.62 13.06
CA GLU A 42 7.74 3.02 11.82
C GLU A 42 7.42 4.47 11.45
N VAL A 43 6.15 4.89 11.57
CA VAL A 43 5.75 6.29 11.36
C VAL A 43 6.46 7.24 12.33
N ALA A 44 6.62 6.85 13.60
CA ALA A 44 7.30 7.66 14.61
C ALA A 44 8.81 7.78 14.36
N ALA A 45 9.43 6.77 13.75
CA ALA A 45 10.86 6.75 13.43
C ALA A 45 11.23 7.64 12.23
N ILE A 46 10.25 8.10 11.45
CA ILE A 46 10.47 8.94 10.28
C ILE A 46 10.94 10.34 10.72
N ASP A 47 12.10 10.75 10.21
CA ASP A 47 12.59 12.12 10.32
C ASP A 47 11.78 13.05 9.41
N MET A 48 11.07 14.00 10.03
CA MET A 48 10.24 15.00 9.35
C MET A 48 10.85 16.41 9.42
N SER A 49 12.08 16.55 9.90
CA SER A 49 12.76 17.84 10.02
C SER A 49 12.88 18.59 8.69
N PHE A 50 12.83 17.87 7.56
CA PHE A 50 12.83 18.45 6.22
C PHE A 50 11.64 19.37 5.92
N LEU A 51 10.54 19.25 6.68
CA LEU A 51 9.38 20.14 6.52
C LEU A 51 9.64 21.55 7.08
N GLY A 52 10.58 21.69 8.03
CA GLY A 52 10.90 22.97 8.66
C GLY A 52 9.78 23.59 9.49
N ASP A 53 8.67 22.86 9.71
CA ASP A 53 7.49 23.30 10.45
C ASP A 53 6.94 22.12 11.27
N ASP A 54 6.93 22.27 12.59
CA ASP A 54 6.52 21.21 13.53
C ASP A 54 5.05 20.84 13.34
N TRP A 55 4.21 21.82 13.02
CA TRP A 55 2.78 21.60 12.84
C TRP A 55 2.48 20.80 11.57
N ALA A 56 3.15 21.10 10.46
CA ALA A 56 3.09 20.32 9.23
C ALA A 56 3.62 18.89 9.43
N ALA A 57 4.70 18.73 10.22
CA ALA A 57 5.21 17.42 10.58
C ALA A 57 4.20 16.61 11.40
N ASP A 58 3.56 17.23 12.39
CA ASP A 58 2.52 16.57 13.18
C ASP A 58 1.32 16.17 12.33
N MET A 59 0.86 17.05 11.41
CA MET A 59 -0.24 16.74 10.50
C MET A 59 0.08 15.60 9.54
N LEU A 60 1.29 15.57 8.96
CA LEU A 60 1.69 14.49 8.05
C LEU A 60 1.89 13.18 8.81
N ARG A 61 2.47 13.21 10.00
CA ARG A 61 2.63 12.04 10.87
C ARG A 61 1.29 11.44 11.28
N ASP A 62 0.37 12.29 11.71
CA ASP A 62 -1.01 11.92 12.03
C ASP A 62 -1.71 11.27 10.84
N ALA A 63 -1.54 11.82 9.64
CA ALA A 63 -2.09 11.23 8.43
C ALA A 63 -1.49 9.86 8.07
N MET A 64 -0.19 9.66 8.27
CA MET A 64 0.44 8.35 8.06
C MET A 64 -0.02 7.32 9.10
N ASN A 65 -0.16 7.72 10.36
CA ASN A 65 -0.76 6.87 11.39
C ASN A 65 -2.22 6.52 11.03
N ALA A 66 -2.97 7.48 10.49
CA ALA A 66 -4.34 7.24 10.05
C ALA A 66 -4.42 6.21 8.90
N VAL A 67 -3.41 6.15 8.02
CA VAL A 67 -3.31 5.08 7.01
C VAL A 67 -3.08 3.72 7.64
N VAL A 68 -2.16 3.63 8.61
CA VAL A 68 -1.92 2.38 9.35
C VAL A 68 -3.19 1.88 10.02
N LEU A 69 -3.96 2.79 10.65
CA LEU A 69 -5.24 2.46 11.28
C LEU A 69 -6.31 2.08 10.25
N ALA A 70 -6.40 2.79 9.13
CA ALA A 70 -7.34 2.46 8.05
C ALA A 70 -7.03 1.09 7.42
N GLN A 71 -5.76 0.72 7.29
CA GLN A 71 -5.36 -0.60 6.78
C GLN A 71 -5.82 -1.75 7.70
N GLN A 72 -6.02 -1.48 8.99
CA GLN A 72 -6.52 -2.42 10.00
C GLN A 72 -8.05 -2.44 10.09
N ASP A 73 -8.75 -1.57 9.36
CA ASP A 73 -10.21 -1.55 9.33
C ASP A 73 -10.74 -2.88 8.74
N PRO A 74 -11.60 -3.62 9.45
CA PRO A 74 -12.12 -4.91 8.98
C PRO A 74 -12.83 -4.82 7.63
N GLU A 75 -13.51 -3.72 7.32
CA GLU A 75 -14.23 -3.54 6.06
C GLU A 75 -13.28 -3.35 4.88
N ILE A 76 -12.17 -2.63 5.10
CA ILE A 76 -11.11 -2.41 4.11
C ILE A 76 -10.30 -3.70 3.93
N SER A 77 -9.92 -4.34 5.03
CA SER A 77 -9.15 -5.59 5.02
C SER A 77 -9.91 -6.75 4.36
N ALA A 78 -11.22 -6.87 4.60
CA ALA A 78 -12.05 -7.89 3.95
C ALA A 78 -12.16 -7.72 2.43
N GLN A 79 -11.88 -6.52 1.91
CA GLN A 79 -11.85 -6.23 0.48
C GLN A 79 -10.44 -6.34 -0.12
N GLU A 80 -9.45 -6.75 0.68
CA GLU A 80 -8.04 -6.87 0.26
C GLU A 80 -7.48 -5.57 -0.33
N ILE A 81 -7.98 -4.42 0.15
CA ILE A 81 -7.54 -3.10 -0.32
C ILE A 81 -6.23 -2.72 0.40
N ASP A 82 -5.19 -2.48 -0.38
CA ASP A 82 -3.99 -1.79 0.07
C ASP A 82 -4.23 -0.27 0.06
N VAL A 83 -4.27 0.34 1.24
CA VAL A 83 -4.66 1.75 1.42
C VAL A 83 -3.68 2.68 0.72
N TRP A 84 -2.38 2.40 0.79
CA TRP A 84 -1.36 3.20 0.11
C TRP A 84 -1.53 3.19 -1.41
N SER A 85 -1.71 2.02 -2.01
CA SER A 85 -1.97 1.85 -3.44
C SER A 85 -3.28 2.52 -3.85
N TYR A 86 -4.32 2.40 -3.04
CA TYR A 86 -5.60 3.07 -3.27
C TYR A 86 -5.43 4.59 -3.32
N LEU A 87 -4.81 5.19 -2.30
CA LEU A 87 -4.56 6.62 -2.23
C LEU A 87 -3.70 7.12 -3.40
N SER A 88 -2.77 6.32 -3.91
CA SER A 88 -1.94 6.72 -5.05
C SER A 88 -2.72 6.98 -6.34
N THR A 89 -3.91 6.38 -6.48
CA THR A 89 -4.73 6.48 -7.70
C THR A 89 -6.05 7.21 -7.50
N TYR A 90 -6.53 7.29 -6.26
CA TYR A 90 -7.76 7.99 -5.92
C TYR A 90 -7.70 9.47 -6.29
N GLU A 91 -8.74 9.99 -6.94
CA GLU A 91 -8.96 11.42 -7.10
C GLU A 91 -10.33 11.80 -6.55
N PRO A 92 -10.46 12.91 -5.79
CA PRO A 92 -11.76 13.41 -5.37
C PRO A 92 -12.67 13.71 -6.57
N PRO A 93 -14.00 13.80 -6.36
CA PRO A 93 -14.94 14.18 -7.40
C PRO A 93 -14.52 15.46 -8.13
N ALA A 94 -14.81 15.54 -9.44
CA ALA A 94 -14.39 16.66 -10.27
C ALA A 94 -14.80 18.02 -9.67
N GLY A 95 -13.83 18.94 -9.58
CA GLY A 95 -14.03 20.27 -9.00
C GLY A 95 -14.08 20.29 -7.47
N GLN A 96 -13.80 19.18 -6.79
CA GLN A 96 -13.82 19.06 -5.34
C GLN A 96 -12.44 18.68 -4.78
N GLY A 97 -12.23 18.95 -3.50
CA GLY A 97 -11.07 18.47 -2.74
C GLY A 97 -11.41 17.24 -1.89
N PHE A 98 -10.37 16.66 -1.27
CA PHE A 98 -10.50 15.49 -0.39
C PHE A 98 -11.51 15.68 0.74
N MET A 99 -11.74 16.91 1.23
CA MET A 99 -12.75 17.18 2.27
C MET A 99 -14.20 16.85 1.84
N PHE A 100 -14.44 16.61 0.55
CA PHE A 100 -15.75 16.26 0.00
C PHE A 100 -15.84 14.78 -0.45
N SER A 101 -14.83 13.96 -0.16
CA SER A 101 -14.74 12.54 -0.51
C SER A 101 -15.67 11.63 0.33
N ARG A 102 -16.91 12.07 0.56
CA ARG A 102 -17.90 11.32 1.35
C ARG A 102 -18.37 10.07 0.62
N GLY A 103 -18.60 8.99 1.37
CA GLY A 103 -19.02 7.68 0.88
C GLY A 103 -17.89 6.80 0.36
N ASP A 104 -16.64 7.29 0.35
CA ASP A 104 -15.47 6.48 0.03
C ASP A 104 -14.90 5.87 1.31
N ILE A 105 -15.02 4.55 1.46
CA ILE A 105 -14.67 3.86 2.71
C ILE A 105 -13.21 4.07 3.12
N VAL A 106 -12.28 4.10 2.14
CA VAL A 106 -10.85 4.21 2.40
C VAL A 106 -10.52 5.63 2.83
N VAL A 107 -10.94 6.62 2.03
CA VAL A 107 -10.67 8.03 2.32
C VAL A 107 -11.37 8.47 3.59
N GLU A 108 -12.60 8.04 3.83
CA GLU A 108 -13.30 8.33 5.08
C GLU A 108 -12.66 7.64 6.28
N SER A 109 -12.15 6.41 6.15
CA SER A 109 -11.44 5.75 7.24
C SER A 109 -10.15 6.50 7.60
N VAL A 110 -9.37 6.91 6.61
CA VAL A 110 -8.17 7.73 6.83
C VAL A 110 -8.53 9.07 7.48
N GLN A 111 -9.53 9.80 6.96
CA GLN A 111 -9.92 11.09 7.53
C GLN A 111 -10.46 11.00 8.95
N ARG A 112 -11.20 9.93 9.29
CA ARG A 112 -11.73 9.70 10.64
C ARG A 112 -10.66 9.36 11.67
N ASN A 113 -9.55 8.77 11.22
CA ASN A 113 -8.43 8.38 12.08
C ASN A 113 -7.36 9.48 12.22
N MET A 114 -7.51 10.63 11.55
CA MET A 114 -6.68 11.81 11.81
C MET A 114 -7.13 12.50 13.11
N LEU A 115 -6.25 12.54 14.11
CA LEU A 115 -6.55 13.00 15.46
C LEU A 115 -6.03 14.42 15.74
N VAL A 116 -5.03 14.87 14.99
CA VAL A 116 -4.54 16.26 15.11
C VAL A 116 -5.65 17.21 14.66
N GLY A 117 -5.73 18.39 15.28
CA GLY A 117 -6.76 19.37 14.95
C GLY A 117 -6.65 19.87 13.50
N HIS A 118 -7.39 19.26 12.58
CA HIS A 118 -7.46 19.71 11.19
C HIS A 118 -8.67 20.61 10.95
N SER A 119 -8.44 21.76 10.32
CA SER A 119 -9.50 22.46 9.58
C SER A 119 -9.84 21.68 8.30
N GLY A 120 -11.00 21.94 7.68
CA GLY A 120 -11.34 21.32 6.39
C GLY A 120 -10.29 21.57 5.30
N SER A 121 -9.71 22.78 5.26
CA SER A 121 -8.66 23.13 4.32
C SER A 121 -7.34 22.41 4.61
N SER A 122 -6.91 22.36 5.88
CA SER A 122 -5.67 21.67 6.24
C SER A 122 -5.78 20.17 6.03
N MET A 123 -6.93 19.56 6.36
CA MET A 123 -7.20 18.14 6.05
C MET A 123 -7.10 17.88 4.54
N ALA A 124 -7.67 18.75 3.71
CA ALA A 124 -7.60 18.59 2.26
C ALA A 124 -6.16 18.68 1.72
N VAL A 125 -5.35 19.58 2.27
CA VAL A 125 -3.92 19.69 1.93
C VAL A 125 -3.15 18.46 2.41
N THR A 126 -3.35 18.04 3.66
CA THR A 126 -2.68 16.86 4.24
C THR A 126 -3.00 15.59 3.45
N MET A 127 -4.26 15.38 3.08
CA MET A 127 -4.65 14.26 2.20
C MET A 127 -3.98 14.34 0.83
N ARG A 128 -3.80 15.54 0.27
CA ARG A 128 -3.07 15.71 -1.00
C ARG A 128 -1.58 15.40 -0.83
N GLN A 129 -0.97 15.76 0.30
CA GLN A 129 0.42 15.37 0.61
C GLN A 129 0.57 13.86 0.75
N LEU A 130 -0.37 13.22 1.46
CA LEU A 130 -0.42 11.77 1.60
C LEU A 130 -0.56 11.06 0.24
N GLN A 131 -1.42 11.60 -0.64
CA GLN A 131 -1.58 11.11 -2.01
C GLN A 131 -0.29 11.25 -2.82
N LEU A 132 0.40 12.39 -2.70
CA LEU A 132 1.67 12.62 -3.39
C LEU A 132 2.74 11.63 -2.90
N LEU A 133 2.86 11.47 -1.58
CA LEU A 133 3.75 10.50 -0.94
C LEU A 133 3.46 9.08 -1.43
N ALA A 134 2.19 8.68 -1.52
CA ALA A 134 1.78 7.38 -2.07
C ALA A 134 2.21 7.20 -3.53
N LYS A 135 2.12 8.25 -4.36
CA LYS A 135 2.53 8.23 -5.77
C LYS A 135 4.04 8.08 -5.92
N ILE A 136 4.83 8.92 -5.25
CA ILE A 136 6.27 9.04 -5.55
C ILE A 136 7.17 8.30 -4.56
N GLY A 137 6.66 7.90 -3.39
CA GLY A 137 7.44 7.31 -2.32
C GLY A 137 8.10 8.36 -1.42
N PHE A 138 8.52 7.91 -0.22
CA PHE A 138 9.08 8.79 0.80
C PHE A 138 10.39 9.50 0.37
N PRO A 139 11.39 8.82 -0.25
CA PRO A 139 12.64 9.46 -0.63
C PRO A 139 12.44 10.65 -1.58
N GLN A 140 11.66 10.43 -2.65
CA GLN A 140 11.35 11.46 -3.65
C GLN A 140 10.50 12.59 -3.06
N TYR A 141 9.60 12.27 -2.12
CA TYR A 141 8.82 13.27 -1.39
C TYR A 141 9.74 14.20 -0.58
N CYS A 142 10.70 13.66 0.17
CA CYS A 142 11.67 14.45 0.92
C CYS A 142 12.56 15.32 0.00
N ASP A 143 13.02 14.77 -1.13
CA ASP A 143 13.85 15.52 -2.08
C ASP A 143 13.14 16.75 -2.64
N GLY A 144 11.81 16.72 -2.76
CA GLY A 144 11.01 17.87 -3.20
C GLY A 144 11.08 19.10 -2.28
N TYR A 145 11.50 18.93 -1.01
CA TYR A 145 11.65 20.02 -0.03
C TYR A 145 13.08 20.58 0.02
N ARG A 146 14.04 19.95 -0.67
CA ARG A 146 15.44 20.40 -0.74
C ARG A 146 15.63 21.31 -1.95
N ILE A 147 15.05 22.52 -1.87
CA ILE A 147 15.19 23.57 -2.90
C ILE A 147 16.24 24.59 -2.46
#